data_AF-A0AAE0HGW4-F1
#
_entry.id   AF-A0AAE0HGW4-F1
#
_cell.length_a   1.000
_cell.length_b   1.000
_cell.length_c   1.000
_cell.angle_alpha   90.00
_cell.angle_beta   90.00
_cell.angle_gamma   90.00
#
_symmetry.space_group_name_H-M   'P 1'
#
loop_
_entity.id
_entity.type
_entity.pdbx_description
1 polymer ?
#
loop_
_entity_poly.entity_id
_entity_poly.type
_entity_poly.pdbx_seq_one_letter_code
_entity_poly.pdbx_strand_id
1 'polypeptide(L)'
;MTMLTPPSEFLGACPKFRLLVLGNPESTKRELFTKIFGVDLEKRLVDDAFSPSHNIEQELDLHGQNSRLAIHTNLNVGAGDEANYDRIRDFLTSRATSSKQEDRIHCVWYCVASEEDRSVTELEQRFFFGGLHSAAPWVPLVLLFTKYDEFVSQVKLDWSRGAQEQGLSKVAVSHILRDLSSKKFEKHIGQKWDEVLGGSVPRVCVSSGDEDDDVRSDEVLAEATLTTLRNKNVKYAFAAAQRNSALISTRFAADTAATDYFEVDTGHARKLHGTAMHDILPHFFTRAVQLFNLRDPTASLVSDSTLLTQILEATFDASQQGLVTECLGSTDSETSPSSLLAHLTPHERAVLLAQTLTATLLFLHRLADTQSSPSRSLPTGITSDTITRQLAETRASAAERRALLEAVESSGVFTACTLRGQVAEVMVRAVQGAERVRVSEGGMGGGGGRRHAGAGAAGRGIVVVEDDSELQEISLSFVNDKGPEDMVLPSGLTILPLT
;
A
#
# COMPACT_ATOMS: atom_id res chain seq x y z
N MET A 1 -8.73 -25.68 -18.58
CA MET A 1 -9.32 -24.73 -17.62
C MET A 1 -8.34 -24.58 -16.47
N THR A 2 -7.66 -23.44 -16.41
CA THR A 2 -6.82 -23.08 -15.27
C THR A 2 -7.77 -22.72 -14.13
N MET A 3 -7.86 -23.57 -13.10
CA MET A 3 -8.71 -23.30 -11.94
C MET A 3 -8.10 -22.16 -11.13
N LEU A 4 -8.85 -21.07 -10.94
CA LEU A 4 -8.46 -20.00 -10.03
C LEU A 4 -8.36 -20.56 -8.61
N THR A 5 -7.28 -20.24 -7.90
CA THR A 5 -7.12 -20.65 -6.50
C THR A 5 -8.20 -20.01 -5.63
N PRO A 6 -8.83 -20.73 -4.69
CA PRO A 6 -9.91 -20.16 -3.88
C PRO A 6 -9.49 -18.86 -3.18
N PRO A 7 -10.34 -17.81 -3.15
CA PRO A 7 -10.01 -16.56 -2.46
C PRO A 7 -9.68 -16.74 -0.97
N SER A 8 -10.17 -17.80 -0.32
CA SER A 8 -9.86 -18.14 1.08
C SER A 8 -8.38 -18.47 1.31
N GLU A 9 -7.68 -18.96 0.28
CA GLU A 9 -6.27 -19.36 0.35
C GLU A 9 -5.32 -18.22 -0.02
N PHE A 10 -5.84 -17.09 -0.49
CA PHE A 10 -5.03 -15.99 -1.04
C PHE A 10 -3.97 -15.46 -0.07
N LEU A 11 -4.33 -15.25 1.20
CA LEU A 11 -3.38 -14.90 2.28
C LEU A 11 -3.00 -16.12 3.14
N GLY A 12 -3.27 -17.35 2.68
CA GLY A 12 -3.09 -18.58 3.46
C GLY A 12 -1.64 -18.84 3.85
N ALA A 13 -0.67 -18.46 3.01
CA ALA A 13 0.75 -18.60 3.32
C ALA A 13 1.21 -17.69 4.46
N CYS A 14 0.58 -16.52 4.63
CA CYS A 14 0.85 -15.58 5.72
C CYS A 14 -0.43 -14.81 6.09
N PRO A 15 -1.29 -15.37 6.96
CA PRO A 15 -2.62 -14.81 7.21
C PRO A 15 -2.61 -13.54 8.07
N LYS A 16 -1.54 -13.34 8.86
CA LYS A 16 -1.36 -12.21 9.78
C LYS A 16 0.05 -11.66 9.69
N PHE A 17 0.19 -10.35 9.73
CA PHE A 17 1.46 -9.66 9.93
C PHE A 17 1.78 -9.57 11.43
N ARG A 18 2.94 -10.09 11.86
CA ARG A 18 3.41 -10.06 13.25
C ARG A 18 4.52 -9.04 13.42
N LEU A 19 4.25 -8.03 14.22
CA LEU A 19 5.15 -6.92 14.52
C LEU A 19 5.63 -7.02 15.97
N LEU A 20 6.93 -6.96 16.21
CA LEU A 20 7.47 -6.73 17.55
C LEU A 20 7.80 -5.25 17.71
N VAL A 21 7.21 -4.60 18.70
CA VAL A 21 7.47 -3.19 19.04
C VAL A 21 8.25 -3.12 20.34
N LEU A 22 9.46 -2.61 20.26
CA LEU A 22 10.34 -2.38 21.39
C LEU A 22 10.32 -0.89 21.73
N GLY A 23 10.10 -0.51 22.98
CA GLY A 23 10.05 0.91 23.36
C GLY A 23 9.66 1.14 24.81
N ASN A 24 9.98 2.30 25.37
CA ASN A 24 9.41 2.75 26.65
C ASN A 24 7.94 3.19 26.50
N PRO A 25 7.05 2.95 27.48
CA PRO A 25 5.65 3.37 27.39
C PRO A 25 5.56 4.89 27.23
N GLU A 26 4.86 5.33 26.19
CA GLU A 26 4.66 6.75 25.87
C GLU A 26 3.35 6.94 25.09
N SER A 27 2.81 8.16 25.11
CA SER A 27 1.53 8.48 24.45
C SER A 27 1.52 8.22 22.95
N THR A 28 2.64 8.49 22.27
CA THR A 28 2.77 8.41 20.80
C THR A 28 2.55 7.00 20.25
N LYS A 29 2.81 5.94 21.02
CA LYS A 29 2.67 4.55 20.52
C LYS A 29 1.23 4.14 20.26
N ARG A 30 0.30 4.59 21.11
CA ARG A 30 -1.13 4.35 20.89
C ARG A 30 -1.54 5.02 19.58
N GLU A 31 -1.16 6.28 19.40
CA GLU A 31 -1.43 7.04 18.18
C GLU A 31 -0.80 6.36 16.96
N LEU A 32 0.42 5.84 17.07
CA LEU A 32 1.08 5.08 16.02
C LEU A 32 0.24 3.87 15.58
N PHE A 33 -0.27 3.07 16.53
CA PHE A 33 -1.11 1.92 16.20
C PHE A 33 -2.44 2.35 15.58
N THR A 34 -3.03 3.44 16.07
CA THR A 34 -4.27 4.00 15.51
C THR A 34 -4.06 4.53 14.10
N LYS A 35 -3.02 5.34 13.87
CA LYS A 35 -2.76 5.98 12.57
C LYS A 35 -2.34 4.95 11.52
N ILE A 36 -1.48 3.98 11.86
CA ILE A 36 -0.97 3.00 10.87
C ILE A 36 -1.94 1.85 10.62
N PHE A 37 -2.48 1.26 11.69
CA PHE A 37 -3.26 0.02 11.61
C PHE A 37 -4.76 0.22 11.80
N GLY A 38 -5.21 1.44 12.07
CA GLY A 38 -6.62 1.75 12.27
C GLY A 38 -7.22 1.08 13.51
N VAL A 39 -6.42 0.83 14.55
CA VAL A 39 -6.85 0.22 15.81
C VAL A 39 -6.94 1.28 16.92
N ASP A 40 -8.08 1.36 17.59
CA ASP A 40 -8.30 2.28 18.71
C ASP A 40 -8.20 1.49 20.02
N LEU A 41 -7.13 1.73 20.78
CA LEU A 41 -6.79 0.98 21.99
C LEU A 41 -6.82 1.88 23.22
N GLU A 42 -7.27 1.34 24.35
CA GLU A 42 -7.21 2.07 25.61
C GLU A 42 -5.76 2.34 26.00
N LYS A 43 -5.48 3.55 26.51
CA LYS A 43 -4.13 3.93 26.95
C LYS A 43 -3.57 2.94 27.96
N ARG A 44 -4.38 2.52 28.93
CA ARG A 44 -3.97 1.56 29.97
C ARG A 44 -3.53 0.22 29.38
N LEU A 45 -4.24 -0.27 28.36
CA LEU A 45 -3.89 -1.52 27.70
C LEU A 45 -2.52 -1.44 27.05
N VAL A 46 -2.23 -0.32 26.37
CA VAL A 46 -0.91 -0.08 25.76
C VAL A 46 0.17 0.08 26.83
N ASP A 47 -0.08 0.85 27.88
CA ASP A 47 0.87 1.04 28.99
C ASP A 47 1.21 -0.30 29.68
N ASP A 48 0.20 -1.14 29.94
CA ASP A 48 0.36 -2.47 30.55
C ASP A 48 1.16 -3.42 29.62
N ALA A 49 1.01 -3.28 28.30
CA ALA A 49 1.73 -4.08 27.30
C ALA A 49 3.23 -3.72 27.19
N PHE A 50 3.61 -2.52 27.64
CA PHE A 50 5.01 -2.10 27.78
C PHE A 50 5.47 -2.12 29.26
N SER A 51 4.77 -2.83 30.14
CA SER A 51 5.21 -3.01 31.52
C SER A 51 6.35 -4.06 31.61
N PRO A 52 7.26 -3.96 32.61
CA PRO A 52 8.31 -4.97 32.83
C PRO A 52 7.75 -6.39 33.07
N SER A 53 6.53 -6.49 33.59
CA SER A 53 5.82 -7.74 33.85
C SER A 53 5.13 -8.34 32.63
N HIS A 54 5.03 -7.58 31.52
CA HIS A 54 4.35 -8.06 30.33
C HIS A 54 5.04 -9.31 29.77
N ASN A 55 4.25 -10.21 29.19
CA ASN A 55 4.76 -11.39 28.53
C ASN A 55 4.90 -11.16 27.04
N ILE A 56 6.13 -11.01 26.54
CA ILE A 56 6.42 -10.81 25.11
C ILE A 56 5.81 -11.88 24.20
N GLU A 57 5.55 -13.10 24.71
CA GLU A 57 4.86 -14.16 23.95
C GLU A 57 3.37 -13.90 23.72
N GLN A 58 2.76 -13.01 24.52
CA GLN A 58 1.36 -12.64 24.42
C GLN A 58 1.19 -11.48 23.43
N GLU A 59 0.31 -11.68 22.45
CA GLU A 59 -0.10 -10.63 21.52
C GLU A 59 -0.94 -9.56 22.26
N LEU A 60 -0.79 -8.29 21.88
CA LEU A 60 -1.66 -7.20 22.29
C LEU A 60 -3.09 -7.47 21.80
N ASP A 61 -4.07 -7.40 22.69
CA ASP A 61 -5.47 -7.62 22.32
C ASP A 61 -6.01 -6.43 21.52
N LEU A 62 -6.22 -6.64 20.22
CA LEU A 62 -6.77 -5.63 19.30
C LEU A 62 -8.31 -5.60 19.31
N HIS A 63 -8.97 -6.40 20.15
CA HIS A 63 -10.43 -6.52 20.25
C HIS A 63 -11.10 -6.80 18.90
N GLY A 64 -10.45 -7.59 18.05
CA GLY A 64 -10.93 -7.93 16.71
C GLY A 64 -10.94 -6.79 15.69
N GLN A 65 -10.40 -5.60 16.02
CA GLN A 65 -10.43 -4.44 15.14
C GLN A 65 -9.61 -4.65 13.85
N ASN A 66 -8.55 -5.45 13.91
CA ASN A 66 -7.71 -5.80 12.77
C ASN A 66 -7.29 -7.27 12.84
N SER A 67 -7.93 -8.12 12.03
CA SER A 67 -7.68 -9.56 12.00
C SER A 67 -6.38 -9.96 11.28
N ARG A 68 -5.77 -9.03 10.54
CA ARG A 68 -4.55 -9.23 9.76
C ARG A 68 -3.28 -8.82 10.51
N LEU A 69 -3.40 -8.38 11.75
CA LEU A 69 -2.29 -7.87 12.56
C LEU A 69 -2.17 -8.62 13.89
N ALA A 70 -0.94 -8.83 14.32
CA ALA A 70 -0.58 -9.24 15.66
C ALA A 70 0.61 -8.38 16.12
N ILE A 71 0.48 -7.75 17.29
CA ILE A 71 1.52 -6.89 17.85
C ILE A 71 2.03 -7.55 19.12
N HIS A 72 3.34 -7.78 19.17
CA HIS A 72 4.06 -8.12 20.40
C HIS A 72 4.78 -6.87 20.89
N THR A 73 4.82 -6.66 22.20
CA THR A 73 5.42 -5.47 22.79
C THR A 73 6.42 -5.85 23.87
N ASN A 74 7.47 -5.03 24.01
CA ASN A 74 8.39 -5.15 25.13
C ASN A 74 9.11 -3.82 25.39
N LEU A 75 9.66 -3.65 26.60
CA LEU A 75 10.49 -2.50 26.94
C LEU A 75 11.80 -2.49 26.12
N ASN A 76 12.33 -1.29 25.93
CA ASN A 76 13.68 -1.12 25.42
C ASN A 76 14.69 -1.70 26.41
N VAL A 77 15.82 -2.13 25.86
CA VAL A 77 16.92 -2.61 26.68
C VAL A 77 17.69 -1.41 27.22
N GLY A 78 17.68 -1.23 28.54
CA GLY A 78 18.44 -0.20 29.23
C GLY A 78 19.81 -0.67 29.71
N ALA A 79 20.62 0.25 30.25
CA ALA A 79 21.90 -0.12 30.86
C ALA A 79 21.68 -1.07 32.06
N GLY A 80 22.33 -2.23 32.04
CA GLY A 80 22.21 -3.27 33.08
C GLY A 80 21.00 -4.19 32.95
N ASP A 81 20.21 -4.09 31.88
CA ASP A 81 18.99 -4.88 31.65
C ASP A 81 19.24 -6.16 30.84
N GLU A 82 20.29 -6.91 31.20
CA GLU A 82 20.70 -8.15 30.50
C GLU A 82 19.58 -9.21 30.49
N ALA A 83 18.77 -9.29 31.55
CA ALA A 83 17.67 -10.24 31.62
C ALA A 83 16.59 -9.97 30.57
N ASN A 84 16.25 -8.70 30.33
CA ASN A 84 15.30 -8.32 29.30
C ASN A 84 15.89 -8.50 27.89
N TYR A 85 17.18 -8.17 27.71
CA TYR A 85 17.89 -8.45 26.48
C TYR A 85 17.82 -9.94 26.10
N ASP A 86 18.16 -10.82 27.04
CA ASP A 86 18.11 -12.27 26.83
C ASP A 86 16.68 -12.74 26.54
N ARG A 87 15.68 -12.18 27.23
CA ARG A 87 14.27 -12.48 26.96
C ARG A 87 13.85 -12.13 25.53
N ILE A 88 14.21 -10.94 25.03
CA ILE A 88 13.91 -10.53 23.65
C ILE A 88 14.63 -11.44 22.66
N ARG A 89 15.91 -11.73 22.91
CA ARG A 89 16.72 -12.61 22.04
C ARG A 89 16.13 -14.01 21.98
N ASP A 90 15.74 -14.58 23.11
CA ASP A 90 15.18 -15.94 23.19
C ASP A 90 13.80 -16.01 22.51
N PHE A 91 12.98 -14.97 22.68
CA PHE A 91 11.71 -14.82 21.96
C PHE A 91 11.93 -14.79 20.45
N LEU A 92 12.82 -13.92 19.96
CA LEU A 92 13.12 -13.81 18.53
C LEU A 92 13.69 -15.11 17.97
N THR A 93 14.56 -15.79 18.71
CA THR A 93 15.15 -17.09 18.31
C THR A 93 14.07 -18.16 18.21
N SER A 94 13.22 -18.29 19.24
CA SER A 94 12.07 -19.20 19.25
C SER A 94 11.19 -18.98 18.01
N ARG A 95 10.82 -17.72 17.75
CA ARG A 95 9.98 -17.33 16.62
C ARG A 95 10.66 -17.56 15.27
N ALA A 96 11.97 -17.33 15.15
CA ALA A 96 12.72 -17.58 13.93
C ALA A 96 12.80 -19.07 13.57
N THR A 97 12.85 -19.96 14.58
CA THR A 97 12.89 -21.42 14.39
C THR A 97 11.52 -22.04 14.08
N SER A 98 10.42 -21.29 14.16
CA SER A 98 9.10 -21.83 13.86
C SER A 98 8.98 -22.27 12.40
N SER A 99 8.39 -23.46 12.19
CA SER A 99 8.17 -24.03 10.86
C SER A 99 7.07 -23.31 10.09
N LYS A 100 6.10 -22.71 10.80
CA LYS A 100 5.01 -21.98 10.17
C LYS A 100 5.34 -20.50 10.04
N GLN A 101 5.15 -19.97 8.83
CA GLN A 101 5.34 -18.55 8.56
C GLN A 101 4.43 -17.68 9.41
N GLU A 102 3.23 -18.15 9.74
CA GLU A 102 2.33 -17.43 10.65
C GLU A 102 3.00 -17.18 12.01
N ASP A 103 3.69 -18.13 12.63
CA ASP A 103 4.18 -17.93 14.00
C ASP A 103 5.46 -17.07 14.11
N ARG A 104 6.04 -16.64 12.99
CA ARG A 104 7.28 -15.85 12.95
C ARG A 104 7.01 -14.36 13.20
N ILE A 105 7.99 -13.67 13.78
CA ILE A 105 8.02 -12.20 13.76
C ILE A 105 8.47 -11.75 12.37
N HIS A 106 7.75 -10.79 11.80
CA HIS A 106 8.00 -10.30 10.45
C HIS A 106 8.79 -9.01 10.40
N CYS A 107 8.71 -8.19 11.45
CA CYS A 107 9.43 -6.93 11.55
C CYS A 107 9.59 -6.55 13.02
N VAL A 108 10.69 -5.86 13.34
CA VAL A 108 10.89 -5.19 14.63
C VAL A 108 10.84 -3.69 14.42
N TRP A 109 9.99 -3.01 15.17
CA TRP A 109 10.06 -1.55 15.35
C TRP A 109 10.73 -1.25 16.68
N TYR A 110 11.83 -0.51 16.65
CA TYR A 110 12.51 -0.05 17.85
C TYR A 110 12.25 1.44 18.04
N CYS A 111 11.47 1.80 19.05
CA CYS A 111 11.04 3.17 19.33
C CYS A 111 12.00 3.85 20.30
N VAL A 112 12.45 5.04 19.92
CA VAL A 112 13.35 5.90 20.69
C VAL A 112 12.78 7.31 20.71
N ALA A 113 12.57 7.87 21.90
CA ALA A 113 12.16 9.27 22.02
C ALA A 113 13.24 10.21 21.46
N SER A 114 12.81 11.24 20.73
CA SER A 114 13.67 12.25 20.09
C SER A 114 14.25 13.26 21.09
N GLU A 115 15.00 12.78 22.08
CA GLU A 115 15.59 13.60 23.15
C GLU A 115 17.09 13.84 22.89
N GLU A 116 17.55 15.11 22.95
CA GLU A 116 18.94 15.49 22.59
C GLU A 116 20.01 14.78 23.46
N ASP A 117 19.69 14.54 24.73
CA ASP A 117 20.59 13.94 25.72
C ASP A 117 20.54 12.40 25.74
N ARG A 118 19.70 11.77 24.90
CA ARG A 118 19.61 10.31 24.85
C ARG A 118 20.86 9.72 24.19
N SER A 119 21.68 9.04 24.98
CA SER A 119 22.82 8.24 24.50
C SER A 119 22.39 6.84 24.07
N VAL A 120 23.14 6.18 23.18
CA VAL A 120 22.91 4.75 22.88
C VAL A 120 23.64 3.92 23.93
N THR A 121 22.91 3.05 24.64
CA THR A 121 23.49 2.18 25.68
C THR A 121 24.32 1.06 25.07
N GLU A 122 25.23 0.46 25.87
CA GLU A 122 26.04 -0.69 25.44
C GLU A 122 25.17 -1.89 25.03
N LEU A 123 24.07 -2.12 25.76
CA LEU A 123 23.13 -3.19 25.46
C LEU A 123 22.34 -2.95 24.17
N GLU A 124 21.95 -1.70 23.90
CA GLU A 124 21.38 -1.30 22.61
C GLU A 124 22.39 -1.55 21.48
N GLN A 125 23.63 -1.10 21.64
CA GLN A 125 24.69 -1.36 20.66
C GLN A 125 24.83 -2.87 20.41
N ARG A 126 24.89 -3.70 21.45
CA ARG A 126 24.96 -5.17 21.32
C ARG A 126 23.74 -5.76 20.60
N PHE A 127 22.55 -5.24 20.88
CA PHE A 127 21.32 -5.64 20.18
C PHE A 127 21.42 -5.37 18.67
N PHE A 128 21.88 -4.17 18.29
CA PHE A 128 21.99 -3.77 16.87
C PHE A 128 23.19 -4.39 16.14
N PHE A 129 24.36 -4.49 16.78
CA PHE A 129 25.60 -5.00 16.17
C PHE A 129 25.70 -6.53 16.07
N GLY A 130 24.66 -7.27 16.46
CA GLY A 130 24.66 -8.72 16.28
C GLY A 130 23.57 -9.47 17.01
N GLY A 131 23.00 -8.92 18.09
CA GLY A 131 21.94 -9.58 18.85
C GLY A 131 20.74 -9.98 17.99
N LEU A 132 20.20 -9.02 17.24
CA LEU A 132 19.07 -9.27 16.35
C LEU A 132 19.45 -10.21 15.19
N HIS A 133 20.56 -9.95 14.49
CA HIS A 133 21.00 -10.78 13.38
C HIS A 133 21.32 -12.23 13.80
N SER A 134 21.83 -12.44 15.01
CA SER A 134 22.10 -13.76 15.56
C SER A 134 20.83 -14.49 15.97
N ALA A 135 19.85 -13.80 16.53
CA ALA A 135 18.59 -14.40 16.97
C ALA A 135 17.64 -14.66 15.80
N ALA A 136 17.52 -13.70 14.88
CA ALA A 136 16.57 -13.73 13.78
C ALA A 136 17.15 -13.02 12.54
N PRO A 137 18.02 -13.69 11.75
CA PRO A 137 18.73 -13.09 10.61
C PRO A 137 17.83 -12.47 9.53
N TRP A 138 16.59 -12.95 9.43
CA TRP A 138 15.64 -12.60 8.38
C TRP A 138 14.63 -11.53 8.78
N VAL A 139 14.66 -11.10 10.05
CA VAL A 139 13.69 -10.14 10.58
C VAL A 139 14.28 -8.74 10.48
N PRO A 140 13.72 -7.88 9.60
CA PRO A 140 14.18 -6.52 9.47
C PRO A 140 13.83 -5.69 10.72
N LEU A 141 14.65 -4.67 10.93
CA LEU A 141 14.50 -3.65 11.96
C LEU A 141 14.18 -2.31 11.31
N VAL A 142 13.26 -1.56 11.90
CA VAL A 142 13.02 -0.15 11.60
C VAL A 142 13.19 0.65 12.89
N LEU A 143 14.06 1.67 12.85
CA LEU A 143 14.27 2.57 13.98
C LEU A 143 13.28 3.74 13.91
N LEU A 144 12.47 3.88 14.96
CA LEU A 144 11.43 4.90 15.05
C LEU A 144 11.84 5.96 16.07
N PHE A 145 11.95 7.20 15.60
CA PHE A 145 12.15 8.35 16.47
C PHE A 145 10.80 8.97 16.82
N THR A 146 10.32 8.67 18.02
CA THR A 146 9.03 9.15 18.54
C THR A 146 9.19 10.51 19.20
N LYS A 147 8.07 11.18 19.51
CA LYS A 147 8.04 12.56 20.06
C LYS A 147 8.81 13.58 19.21
N TYR A 148 8.88 13.36 17.90
CA TYR A 148 9.61 14.25 17.01
C TYR A 148 8.97 15.65 16.94
N ASP A 149 7.66 15.74 17.12
CA ASP A 149 6.89 16.96 17.31
C ASP A 149 7.31 17.77 18.54
N GLU A 150 7.56 17.10 19.68
CA GLU A 150 8.11 17.75 20.88
C GLU A 150 9.51 18.30 20.61
N PHE A 151 10.35 17.52 19.92
CA PHE A 151 11.69 17.95 19.49
C PHE A 151 11.61 19.19 18.57
N VAL A 152 10.77 19.17 17.53
CA VAL A 152 10.57 20.30 16.62
C VAL A 152 10.07 21.54 17.38
N SER A 153 9.16 21.34 18.33
CA SER A 153 8.64 22.41 19.19
C SER A 153 9.74 23.05 20.03
N GLN A 154 10.64 22.25 20.59
CA GLN A 154 11.81 22.73 21.33
C GLN A 154 12.76 23.52 20.43
N VAL A 155 13.05 23.01 19.23
CA VAL A 155 13.87 23.71 18.23
C VAL A 155 13.26 25.07 17.86
N LYS A 156 11.94 25.12 17.68
CA LYS A 156 11.20 26.35 17.39
C LYS A 156 11.32 27.36 18.52
N LEU A 157 11.14 26.95 19.78
CA LEU A 157 11.28 27.82 20.94
C LEU A 157 12.70 28.41 21.05
N ASP A 158 13.73 27.58 20.82
CA ASP A 158 15.12 28.05 20.81
C ASP A 158 15.39 29.05 19.69
N TRP A 159 14.84 28.79 18.50
CA TRP A 159 15.00 29.67 17.36
C TRP A 159 14.31 31.02 17.58
N SER A 160 13.06 31.02 18.06
CA SER A 160 12.31 32.26 18.37
C SER A 160 12.95 33.09 19.47
N ARG A 161 13.67 32.45 20.42
CA ARG A 161 14.43 33.15 21.47
C ARG A 161 15.70 33.82 20.94
N GLY A 162 16.28 33.31 19.84
CA GLY A 162 17.52 33.83 19.25
C GLY A 162 17.34 34.66 17.97
N ALA A 163 16.17 34.59 17.33
CA ALA A 163 15.89 35.24 16.04
C ALA A 163 14.99 36.48 16.20
N GLN A 164 15.31 37.55 15.47
CA GLN A 164 14.41 38.68 15.29
C GLN A 164 13.40 38.29 14.18
N GLU A 165 12.25 37.72 14.56
CA GLU A 165 11.19 37.19 13.65
C GLU A 165 10.56 38.23 12.69
N GLN A 166 11.08 39.45 12.62
CA GLN A 166 10.46 40.56 11.90
C GLN A 166 10.55 40.34 10.37
N GLY A 167 9.41 39.95 9.77
CA GLY A 167 9.16 40.07 8.33
C GLY A 167 9.11 38.76 7.53
N LEU A 168 9.24 37.58 8.16
CA LEU A 168 9.15 36.29 7.46
C LEU A 168 7.70 35.82 7.29
N SER A 169 7.39 35.23 6.13
CA SER A 169 6.08 34.61 5.90
C SER A 169 5.95 33.29 6.66
N LYS A 170 4.71 32.88 7.03
CA LYS A 170 4.45 31.60 7.71
C LYS A 170 5.04 30.39 6.97
N VAL A 171 5.00 30.41 5.64
CA VAL A 171 5.54 29.34 4.79
C VAL A 171 7.07 29.31 4.86
N ALA A 172 7.73 30.48 4.81
CA ALA A 172 9.18 30.57 4.96
C ALA A 172 9.63 30.08 6.34
N VAL A 173 8.90 30.46 7.40
CA VAL A 173 9.16 29.99 8.77
C VAL A 173 9.05 28.46 8.86
N SER A 174 8.00 27.86 8.30
CA SER A 174 7.84 26.40 8.28
C SER A 174 8.99 25.69 7.58
N HIS A 175 9.41 26.15 6.39
CA HIS A 175 10.57 25.59 5.68
C HIS A 175 11.88 25.72 6.48
N ILE A 176 12.14 26.90 7.06
CA ILE A 176 13.33 27.15 7.87
C ILE A 176 13.34 26.24 9.10
N LEU A 177 12.22 26.14 9.81
CA LEU A 177 12.09 25.28 10.98
C LEU A 177 12.28 23.81 10.63
N ARG A 178 11.70 23.35 9.52
CA ARG A 178 11.90 21.96 9.05
C ARG A 178 13.37 21.67 8.80
N ASP A 179 14.05 22.53 8.04
CA ASP A 179 15.47 22.34 7.71
C ASP A 179 16.36 22.46 8.96
N LEU A 180 16.03 23.36 9.89
CA LEU A 180 16.75 23.54 11.16
C LEU A 180 16.57 22.33 12.07
N SER A 181 15.34 21.84 12.23
CA SER A 181 15.01 20.66 13.01
C SER A 181 15.70 19.43 12.45
N SER A 182 15.66 19.20 11.14
CA SER A 182 16.40 18.09 10.51
C SER A 182 17.91 18.19 10.76
N LYS A 183 18.51 19.39 10.61
CA LYS A 183 19.94 19.57 10.90
C LYS A 183 20.29 19.34 12.37
N LYS A 184 19.48 19.87 13.30
CA LYS A 184 19.70 19.64 14.73
C LYS A 184 19.48 18.17 15.10
N PHE A 185 18.48 17.52 14.52
CA PHE A 185 18.19 16.11 14.74
C PHE A 185 19.37 15.25 14.32
N GLU A 186 19.86 15.42 13.08
CA GLU A 186 21.02 14.66 12.59
C GLU A 186 22.26 14.90 13.45
N LYS A 187 22.51 16.15 13.87
CA LYS A 187 23.67 16.48 14.69
C LYS A 187 23.62 15.88 16.10
N HIS A 188 22.48 15.93 16.79
CA HIS A 188 22.40 15.57 18.21
C HIS A 188 21.92 14.13 18.44
N ILE A 189 21.18 13.55 17.50
CA ILE A 189 20.53 12.25 17.63
C ILE A 189 20.97 11.34 16.47
N GLY A 190 20.68 11.74 15.23
CA GLY A 190 20.86 10.90 14.03
C GLY A 190 22.27 10.33 13.88
N GLN A 191 23.31 11.17 13.95
CA GLN A 191 24.71 10.74 13.81
C GLN A 191 25.12 9.71 14.86
N LYS A 192 24.70 9.88 16.13
CA LYS A 192 24.99 8.91 17.20
C LYS A 192 24.42 7.53 16.89
N TRP A 193 23.22 7.49 16.31
CA TRP A 193 22.57 6.25 15.91
C TRP A 193 23.15 5.67 14.61
N ASP A 194 23.64 6.50 13.68
CA ASP A 194 24.29 5.99 12.45
C ASP A 194 25.62 5.31 12.73
N GLU A 195 26.40 5.84 13.67
CA GLU A 195 27.63 5.21 14.15
C GLU A 195 27.37 3.79 14.69
N VAL A 196 26.20 3.57 15.30
CA VAL A 196 25.80 2.28 15.84
C VAL A 196 25.18 1.36 14.79
N LEU A 197 24.41 1.90 13.84
CA LEU A 197 23.64 1.10 12.89
C LEU A 197 24.40 0.77 11.59
N GLY A 198 25.54 1.41 11.35
CA GLY A 198 26.32 1.22 10.12
C GLY A 198 25.57 1.61 8.84
N GLY A 199 24.53 2.46 8.97
CA GLY A 199 23.76 3.03 7.86
C GLY A 199 22.78 2.10 7.13
N SER A 200 22.61 0.84 7.55
CA SER A 200 21.76 -0.14 6.83
C SER A 200 20.30 -0.20 7.31
N VAL A 201 20.01 0.36 8.48
CA VAL A 201 18.69 0.28 9.15
C VAL A 201 17.89 1.55 8.85
N PRO A 202 16.67 1.44 8.29
CA PRO A 202 15.83 2.62 8.05
C PRO A 202 15.45 3.33 9.34
N ARG A 203 15.59 4.66 9.31
CA ARG A 203 15.14 5.56 10.37
C ARG A 203 13.94 6.35 9.93
N VAL A 204 12.94 6.42 10.80
CA VAL A 204 11.74 7.21 10.56
C VAL A 204 11.43 8.06 11.77
N CYS A 205 11.36 9.37 11.57
CA CYS A 205 10.85 10.29 12.59
C CYS A 205 9.32 10.31 12.50
N VAL A 206 8.66 9.99 13.61
CA VAL A 206 7.21 9.95 13.72
C VAL A 206 6.76 11.08 14.63
N SER A 207 5.78 11.84 14.14
CA SER A 207 5.17 12.95 14.88
C SER A 207 3.74 12.58 15.28
N SER A 208 3.39 12.88 16.53
CA SER A 208 2.07 12.56 17.10
C SER A 208 0.98 13.61 16.83
N GLY A 209 1.33 14.75 16.24
CA GLY A 209 0.45 15.91 16.11
C GLY A 209 -0.73 15.75 15.14
N ASP A 210 -1.51 16.83 15.04
CA ASP A 210 -2.63 17.01 14.10
C ASP A 210 -2.26 17.88 12.88
N GLU A 211 -0.97 18.11 12.63
CA GLU A 211 -0.48 18.90 11.52
C GLU A 211 -0.35 18.06 10.23
N ASP A 212 -0.42 18.72 9.06
CA ASP A 212 -0.29 18.05 7.75
C ASP A 212 1.01 17.25 7.58
N ASP A 213 2.04 17.56 8.38
CA ASP A 213 3.31 16.86 8.39
C ASP A 213 3.26 15.50 9.13
N ASP A 214 2.28 15.28 10.02
CA ASP A 214 2.10 14.02 10.76
C ASP A 214 1.66 12.88 9.83
N VAL A 215 0.71 13.17 8.93
CA VAL A 215 0.20 12.21 7.92
C VAL A 215 1.33 11.66 7.06
N ARG A 216 2.28 12.52 6.69
CA ARG A 216 3.44 12.14 5.88
C ARG A 216 4.40 11.23 6.64
N SER A 217 4.48 11.38 7.96
CA SER A 217 5.39 10.56 8.78
C SER A 217 4.92 9.10 8.87
N ASP A 218 3.61 8.88 9.03
CA ASP A 218 3.03 7.53 9.10
C ASP A 218 3.09 6.81 7.75
N GLU A 219 2.81 7.52 6.65
CA GLU A 219 2.97 6.98 5.29
C GLU A 219 4.44 6.58 5.02
N VAL A 220 5.39 7.42 5.44
CA VAL A 220 6.82 7.12 5.32
C VAL A 220 7.19 5.89 6.14
N LEU A 221 6.63 5.72 7.33
CA LEU A 221 6.86 4.52 8.13
C LEU A 221 6.28 3.27 7.48
N ALA A 222 5.06 3.33 6.96
CA ALA A 222 4.46 2.19 6.26
C ALA A 222 5.30 1.79 5.04
N GLU A 223 5.73 2.76 4.23
CA GLU A 223 6.57 2.49 3.06
C GLU A 223 7.97 1.98 3.46
N ALA A 224 8.60 2.58 4.49
CA ALA A 224 9.89 2.12 5.01
C ALA A 224 9.78 0.67 5.49
N THR A 225 8.76 0.36 6.30
CA THR A 225 8.51 -1.02 6.76
C THR A 225 8.37 -1.95 5.57
N LEU A 226 7.51 -1.61 4.59
CA LEU A 226 7.30 -2.42 3.41
C LEU A 226 8.59 -2.68 2.61
N THR A 227 9.43 -1.67 2.43
CA THR A 227 10.69 -1.78 1.67
C THR A 227 11.71 -2.70 2.34
N THR A 228 11.67 -2.83 3.68
CA THR A 228 12.58 -3.73 4.41
C THR A 228 12.17 -5.20 4.34
N LEU A 229 10.89 -5.48 4.10
CA LEU A 229 10.38 -6.83 4.04
C LEU A 229 10.90 -7.51 2.77
N ARG A 230 11.49 -8.69 2.91
CA ARG A 230 12.02 -9.45 1.76
C ARG A 230 11.00 -10.43 1.18
N ASN A 231 10.24 -11.11 2.05
CA ASN A 231 9.33 -12.17 1.63
C ASN A 231 8.02 -11.60 1.05
N LYS A 232 7.65 -12.04 -0.16
CA LYS A 232 6.42 -11.62 -0.86
C LYS A 232 5.15 -11.81 -0.02
N ASN A 233 4.94 -12.99 0.55
CA ASN A 233 3.75 -13.25 1.38
C ASN A 233 3.68 -12.35 2.61
N VAL A 234 4.84 -11.99 3.19
CA VAL A 234 4.91 -11.04 4.31
C VAL A 234 4.57 -9.61 3.85
N LYS A 235 5.04 -9.18 2.67
CA LYS A 235 4.65 -7.89 2.08
C LYS A 235 3.13 -7.81 1.88
N TYR A 236 2.53 -8.88 1.36
CA TYR A 236 1.08 -9.02 1.21
C TYR A 236 0.34 -8.98 2.55
N ALA A 237 0.85 -9.67 3.58
CA ALA A 237 0.30 -9.63 4.93
C ALA A 237 0.38 -8.21 5.53
N PHE A 238 1.49 -7.49 5.33
CA PHE A 238 1.64 -6.11 5.78
C PHE A 238 0.68 -5.16 5.03
N ALA A 239 0.58 -5.29 3.71
CA ALA A 239 -0.33 -4.49 2.89
C ALA A 239 -1.80 -4.65 3.32
N ALA A 240 -2.18 -5.84 3.79
CA ALA A 240 -3.48 -6.13 4.38
C ALA A 240 -3.62 -5.72 5.86
N ALA A 241 -2.52 -5.58 6.59
CA ALA A 241 -2.54 -5.16 7.99
C ALA A 241 -2.61 -3.63 8.14
N GLN A 242 -1.86 -2.89 7.32
CA GLN A 242 -1.87 -1.43 7.32
C GLN A 242 -3.21 -0.87 6.82
N ARG A 243 -3.64 0.27 7.37
CA ARG A 243 -4.86 0.98 6.98
C ARG A 243 -4.64 2.48 6.76
N ASN A 244 -3.37 2.92 6.72
CA ASN A 244 -3.01 4.33 6.62
C ASN A 244 -2.74 4.80 5.19
N SER A 245 -2.54 3.86 4.26
CA SER A 245 -2.33 4.19 2.86
C SER A 245 -3.20 3.34 1.97
N ALA A 246 -4.27 3.97 1.45
CA ALA A 246 -5.09 3.39 0.40
C ALA A 246 -4.24 3.01 -0.84
N LEU A 247 -3.18 3.77 -1.11
CA LEU A 247 -2.29 3.53 -2.24
C LEU A 247 -1.48 2.24 -2.10
N ILE A 248 -1.01 1.89 -0.89
CA ILE A 248 -0.31 0.62 -0.66
C ILE A 248 -1.25 -0.54 -1.00
N SER A 249 -2.47 -0.55 -0.46
CA SER A 249 -3.46 -1.60 -0.77
C SER A 249 -3.81 -1.65 -2.25
N THR A 250 -3.97 -0.49 -2.92
CA THR A 250 -4.19 -0.42 -4.37
C THR A 250 -3.05 -1.05 -5.17
N ARG A 251 -1.78 -0.77 -4.81
CA ARG A 251 -0.61 -1.33 -5.50
C ARG A 251 -0.58 -2.86 -5.42
N PHE A 252 -0.79 -3.42 -4.22
CA PHE A 252 -0.79 -4.87 -4.04
C PHE A 252 -1.98 -5.54 -4.72
N ALA A 253 -3.16 -4.92 -4.71
CA ALA A 253 -4.32 -5.45 -5.41
C ALA A 253 -4.15 -5.37 -6.94
N ALA A 254 -3.56 -4.30 -7.47
CA ALA A 254 -3.21 -4.20 -8.89
C ALA A 254 -2.15 -5.23 -9.29
N ASP A 255 -1.15 -5.49 -8.45
CA ASP A 255 -0.13 -6.53 -8.66
C ASP A 255 -0.75 -7.93 -8.70
N THR A 256 -1.67 -8.23 -7.78
CA THR A 256 -2.46 -9.47 -7.81
C THR A 256 -3.27 -9.60 -9.09
N ALA A 257 -3.93 -8.53 -9.52
CA ALA A 257 -4.71 -8.52 -10.75
C ALA A 257 -3.83 -8.82 -11.98
N ALA A 258 -2.70 -8.12 -12.10
CA ALA A 258 -1.76 -8.30 -13.19
C ALA A 258 -1.13 -9.70 -13.22
N THR A 259 -0.81 -10.25 -12.05
CA THR A 259 -0.18 -11.57 -11.94
C THR A 259 -1.16 -12.71 -12.22
N ASP A 260 -2.39 -12.61 -11.72
CA ASP A 260 -3.35 -13.72 -11.74
C ASP A 260 -4.27 -13.72 -12.97
N TYR A 261 -4.55 -12.56 -13.58
CA TYR A 261 -5.56 -12.44 -14.63
C TYR A 261 -5.02 -11.96 -15.97
N PHE A 262 -3.74 -11.64 -16.05
CA PHE A 262 -3.09 -11.25 -17.30
C PHE A 262 -1.92 -12.17 -17.64
N GLU A 263 -1.84 -12.52 -18.92
CA GLU A 263 -0.70 -13.17 -19.54
C GLU A 263 0.00 -12.13 -20.42
N VAL A 264 1.33 -12.09 -20.34
CA VAL A 264 2.14 -11.25 -21.22
C VAL A 264 2.84 -12.18 -22.19
N ASP A 265 2.34 -12.24 -23.43
CA ASP A 265 2.87 -13.08 -24.49
C ASP A 265 3.35 -12.19 -25.64
N THR A 266 4.58 -12.43 -26.13
CA THR A 266 5.09 -11.80 -27.37
C THR A 266 4.97 -10.27 -27.39
N GLY A 267 5.17 -9.62 -26.25
CA GLY A 267 5.09 -8.16 -26.15
C GLY A 267 3.70 -7.59 -25.89
N HIS A 268 2.67 -8.39 -25.57
CA HIS A 268 1.30 -7.91 -25.40
C HIS A 268 0.67 -8.45 -24.12
N ALA A 269 0.00 -7.60 -23.35
CA ALA A 269 -0.83 -8.04 -22.23
C ALA A 269 -2.19 -8.53 -22.71
N ARG A 270 -2.57 -9.74 -22.32
CA ARG A 270 -3.86 -10.38 -22.65
C ARG A 270 -4.52 -10.89 -21.39
N LYS A 271 -5.85 -11.03 -21.41
CA LYS A 271 -6.58 -11.75 -20.36
C LYS A 271 -6.11 -13.21 -20.31
N LEU A 272 -5.99 -13.76 -19.11
CA LEU A 272 -5.70 -15.17 -18.83
C LEU A 272 -6.53 -16.11 -19.72
N HIS A 273 -5.85 -16.99 -20.44
CA HIS A 273 -6.50 -17.93 -21.34
C HIS A 273 -7.39 -18.94 -20.59
N GLY A 274 -8.62 -19.13 -21.08
CA GLY A 274 -9.52 -20.19 -20.61
C GLY A 274 -10.25 -19.89 -19.28
N THR A 275 -10.21 -18.65 -18.78
CA THR A 275 -10.97 -18.20 -17.61
C THR A 275 -11.85 -17.02 -18.01
N ALA A 276 -13.16 -17.09 -17.78
CA ALA A 276 -14.10 -16.05 -18.20
C ALA A 276 -14.02 -14.81 -17.29
N MET A 277 -14.34 -13.62 -17.82
CA MET A 277 -14.44 -12.40 -17.00
C MET A 277 -15.45 -12.54 -15.85
N HIS A 278 -16.53 -13.30 -16.08
CA HIS A 278 -17.53 -13.64 -15.05
C HIS A 278 -16.90 -14.30 -13.82
N ASP A 279 -15.87 -15.13 -14.01
CA ASP A 279 -15.20 -15.80 -12.91
C ASP A 279 -14.11 -14.90 -12.30
N ILE A 280 -13.43 -14.10 -13.13
CA ILE A 280 -12.33 -13.21 -12.72
C ILE A 280 -12.84 -12.06 -11.83
N LEU A 281 -13.92 -11.37 -12.22
CA LEU A 281 -14.33 -10.12 -11.55
C LEU A 281 -14.77 -10.34 -10.09
N PRO A 282 -15.68 -11.28 -9.77
CA PRO A 282 -16.07 -11.55 -8.38
C PRO A 282 -14.90 -12.13 -7.55
N HIS A 283 -14.06 -12.94 -8.19
CA HIS A 283 -12.88 -13.52 -7.57
C HIS A 283 -11.86 -12.43 -7.18
N PHE A 284 -11.57 -11.50 -8.09
CA PHE A 284 -10.72 -10.35 -7.82
C PHE A 284 -11.32 -9.45 -6.74
N PHE A 285 -12.60 -9.12 -6.83
CA PHE A 285 -13.29 -8.29 -5.84
C PHE A 285 -13.10 -8.86 -4.43
N THR A 286 -13.27 -10.16 -4.28
CA THR A 286 -13.08 -10.86 -2.99
C THR A 286 -11.64 -10.75 -2.49
N ARG A 287 -10.63 -10.92 -3.35
CA ARG A 287 -9.21 -10.77 -2.97
C ARG A 287 -8.85 -9.33 -2.63
N ALA A 288 -9.33 -8.37 -3.42
CA ALA A 288 -9.10 -6.96 -3.18
C ALA A 288 -9.71 -6.52 -1.83
N VAL A 289 -10.93 -6.96 -1.49
CA VAL A 289 -11.53 -6.70 -0.16
C VAL A 289 -10.65 -7.26 0.96
N GLN A 290 -10.06 -8.44 0.79
CA GLN A 290 -9.13 -9.01 1.78
C GLN A 290 -7.82 -8.20 1.93
N LEU A 291 -7.31 -7.61 0.85
CA LEU A 291 -6.11 -6.76 0.87
C LEU A 291 -6.36 -5.37 1.44
N PHE A 292 -7.51 -4.79 1.15
CA PHE A 292 -7.87 -3.51 1.74
C PHE A 292 -8.22 -3.67 3.21
N ASN A 293 -8.73 -4.84 3.63
CA ASN A 293 -9.03 -5.19 5.02
C ASN A 293 -9.72 -4.04 5.77
N LEU A 294 -10.70 -3.42 5.11
CA LEU A 294 -11.36 -2.22 5.60
C LEU A 294 -12.11 -2.52 6.89
N ARG A 295 -12.26 -1.50 7.75
CA ARG A 295 -13.05 -1.66 8.98
C ARG A 295 -14.52 -1.70 8.60
N ASP A 296 -15.06 -2.89 8.38
CA ASP A 296 -16.45 -3.14 7.95
C ASP A 296 -17.18 -4.00 9.01
N PRO A 297 -17.75 -3.36 10.06
CA PRO A 297 -18.35 -4.09 11.18
C PRO A 297 -19.60 -4.90 10.78
N THR A 298 -20.25 -4.53 9.67
CA THR A 298 -21.46 -5.20 9.16
C THR A 298 -21.16 -6.19 8.03
N ALA A 299 -19.89 -6.36 7.66
CA ALA A 299 -19.45 -7.17 6.52
C ALA A 299 -20.23 -6.83 5.23
N SER A 300 -20.60 -5.57 5.04
CA SER A 300 -21.41 -5.09 3.92
C SER A 300 -20.72 -5.29 2.57
N LEU A 301 -19.39 -5.22 2.51
CA LEU A 301 -18.63 -5.41 1.27
C LEU A 301 -18.66 -6.85 0.76
N VAL A 302 -18.77 -7.82 1.65
CA VAL A 302 -18.78 -9.25 1.30
C VAL A 302 -20.20 -9.81 1.20
N SER A 303 -21.13 -9.26 1.98
CA SER A 303 -22.50 -9.77 2.07
C SER A 303 -23.40 -9.30 0.93
N ASP A 304 -23.12 -8.15 0.31
CA ASP A 304 -23.91 -7.63 -0.81
C ASP A 304 -23.40 -8.19 -2.15
N SER A 305 -24.13 -9.16 -2.70
CA SER A 305 -23.83 -9.78 -3.99
C SER A 305 -24.00 -8.84 -5.18
N THR A 306 -24.72 -7.73 -5.02
CA THR A 306 -24.98 -6.76 -6.09
C THR A 306 -23.96 -5.63 -6.13
N LEU A 307 -23.12 -5.50 -5.11
CA LEU A 307 -22.21 -4.38 -4.95
C LEU A 307 -21.22 -4.26 -6.13
N LEU A 308 -20.67 -5.38 -6.61
CA LEU A 308 -19.76 -5.37 -7.76
C LEU A 308 -20.46 -4.81 -9.01
N THR A 309 -21.70 -5.24 -9.27
CA THR A 309 -22.52 -4.71 -10.37
C THR A 309 -22.74 -3.20 -10.20
N GLN A 310 -23.12 -2.76 -9.00
CA GLN A 310 -23.35 -1.34 -8.71
C GLN A 310 -22.08 -0.48 -8.91
N ILE A 311 -20.89 -1.01 -8.58
CA ILE A 311 -19.60 -0.34 -8.79
C ILE A 311 -19.34 -0.15 -10.29
N LEU A 312 -19.53 -1.19 -11.09
CA LEU A 312 -19.31 -1.10 -12.53
C LEU A 312 -20.37 -0.20 -13.19
N GLU A 313 -21.63 -0.31 -12.77
CA GLU A 313 -22.71 0.59 -13.22
C GLU A 313 -22.44 2.06 -12.88
N ALA A 314 -21.81 2.31 -11.73
CA ALA A 314 -21.44 3.66 -11.32
C ALA A 314 -20.29 4.24 -12.16
N THR A 315 -19.45 3.39 -12.76
CA THR A 315 -18.22 3.81 -13.45
C THR A 315 -18.41 3.91 -14.97
N PHE A 316 -19.08 2.94 -15.58
CA PHE A 316 -19.27 2.88 -17.03
C PHE A 316 -20.50 3.68 -17.49
N ASP A 317 -20.44 4.28 -18.68
CA ASP A 317 -21.59 5.01 -19.24
C ASP A 317 -22.68 4.06 -19.74
N ALA A 318 -23.89 4.59 -19.93
CA ALA A 318 -25.07 3.82 -20.40
C ALA A 318 -24.81 3.04 -21.70
N SER A 319 -23.94 3.54 -22.58
CA SER A 319 -23.55 2.88 -23.83
C SER A 319 -22.70 1.62 -23.62
N GLN A 320 -21.98 1.54 -22.50
CA GLN A 320 -21.07 0.44 -22.17
C GLN A 320 -21.70 -0.58 -21.21
N GLN A 321 -22.87 -0.27 -20.63
CA GLN A 321 -23.55 -1.16 -19.66
C GLN A 321 -23.91 -2.54 -20.23
N GLY A 322 -24.18 -2.64 -21.54
CA GLY A 322 -24.40 -3.93 -22.20
C GLY A 322 -23.19 -4.85 -22.11
N LEU A 323 -21.99 -4.31 -22.35
CA LEU A 323 -20.72 -5.05 -22.26
C LEU A 323 -20.41 -5.45 -20.81
N VAL A 324 -20.61 -4.53 -19.86
CA VAL A 324 -20.39 -4.78 -18.43
C VAL A 324 -21.33 -5.86 -17.90
N THR A 325 -22.61 -5.80 -18.28
CA THR A 325 -23.60 -6.83 -17.92
C THR A 325 -23.21 -8.21 -18.44
N GLU A 326 -22.69 -8.29 -19.67
CA GLU A 326 -22.19 -9.55 -20.22
C GLU A 326 -20.93 -10.07 -19.50
N CYS A 327 -20.07 -9.18 -18.98
CA CYS A 327 -18.89 -9.56 -18.19
C CYS A 327 -19.27 -10.20 -16.84
N LEU A 328 -20.41 -9.79 -16.26
CA LEU A 328 -20.98 -10.35 -15.03
C LEU A 328 -22.07 -11.40 -15.31
N GLY A 329 -22.35 -11.69 -16.59
CA GLY A 329 -23.34 -12.67 -17.05
C GLY A 329 -22.76 -14.08 -17.12
N SER A 330 -23.43 -15.02 -17.80
CA SER A 330 -23.00 -16.43 -17.81
C SER A 330 -21.62 -16.65 -18.45
N THR A 331 -20.96 -17.74 -18.07
CA THR A 331 -19.65 -18.20 -18.60
C THR A 331 -19.62 -18.35 -20.13
N ASP A 332 -20.78 -18.57 -20.75
CA ASP A 332 -20.90 -18.78 -22.19
C ASP A 332 -20.88 -17.46 -22.98
N SER A 333 -20.89 -16.29 -22.30
CA SER A 333 -20.94 -14.98 -22.96
C SER A 333 -19.76 -14.78 -23.91
N GLU A 334 -18.53 -15.09 -23.51
CA GLU A 334 -17.34 -14.90 -24.36
C GLU A 334 -17.28 -15.81 -25.59
N THR A 335 -18.00 -16.93 -25.58
CA THR A 335 -18.02 -17.93 -26.66
C THR A 335 -19.28 -17.90 -27.51
N SER A 336 -20.33 -17.23 -27.02
CA SER A 336 -21.62 -17.19 -27.70
C SER A 336 -21.57 -16.19 -28.85
N PRO A 337 -21.90 -16.58 -30.10
CA PRO A 337 -21.87 -15.68 -31.26
C PRO A 337 -22.88 -14.52 -31.16
N SER A 338 -23.82 -14.58 -30.21
CA SER A 338 -24.78 -13.51 -29.92
C SER A 338 -24.27 -12.47 -28.90
N SER A 339 -23.13 -12.71 -28.24
CA SER A 339 -22.57 -11.81 -27.24
C SER A 339 -21.68 -10.76 -27.88
N LEU A 340 -21.71 -9.55 -27.34
CA LEU A 340 -20.80 -8.47 -27.72
C LEU A 340 -19.35 -8.82 -27.35
N LEU A 341 -19.12 -9.51 -26.22
CA LEU A 341 -17.79 -9.95 -25.79
C LEU A 341 -17.12 -10.90 -26.80
N ALA A 342 -17.90 -11.76 -27.47
CA ALA A 342 -17.40 -12.69 -28.48
C ALA A 342 -16.78 -11.96 -29.69
N HIS A 343 -17.24 -10.73 -29.98
CA HIS A 343 -16.77 -9.92 -31.11
C HIS A 343 -15.54 -9.05 -30.78
N LEU A 344 -15.22 -8.89 -29.50
CA LEU A 344 -14.04 -8.14 -29.09
C LEU A 344 -12.75 -8.89 -29.43
N THR A 345 -11.78 -8.15 -29.95
CA THR A 345 -10.41 -8.63 -30.12
C THR A 345 -9.79 -8.99 -28.76
N PRO A 346 -8.75 -9.85 -28.72
CA PRO A 346 -8.05 -10.15 -27.47
C PRO A 346 -7.52 -8.90 -26.76
N HIS A 347 -7.11 -7.89 -27.53
CA HIS A 347 -6.68 -6.59 -27.04
C HIS A 347 -7.83 -5.84 -26.34
N GLU A 348 -8.97 -5.66 -27.01
CA GLU A 348 -10.14 -4.98 -26.43
C GLU A 348 -10.66 -5.68 -25.18
N ARG A 349 -10.61 -7.03 -25.14
CA ARG A 349 -10.93 -7.79 -23.92
C ARG A 349 -9.97 -7.51 -22.78
N ALA A 350 -8.67 -7.40 -23.05
CA ALA A 350 -7.69 -7.07 -22.02
C ALA A 350 -7.89 -5.66 -21.47
N VAL A 351 -8.17 -4.68 -22.34
CA VAL A 351 -8.50 -3.31 -21.95
C VAL A 351 -9.77 -3.26 -21.10
N LEU A 352 -10.85 -3.91 -21.55
CA LEU A 352 -12.12 -3.96 -20.81
C LEU A 352 -11.97 -4.61 -19.44
N LEU A 353 -11.20 -5.70 -19.35
CA LEU A 353 -10.87 -6.33 -18.08
C LEU A 353 -10.08 -5.37 -17.18
N ALA A 354 -9.05 -4.72 -17.69
CA ALA A 354 -8.26 -3.77 -16.90
C ALA A 354 -9.11 -2.59 -16.41
N GLN A 355 -10.02 -2.06 -17.24
CA GLN A 355 -10.94 -0.99 -16.86
C GLN A 355 -11.89 -1.42 -15.73
N THR A 356 -12.50 -2.61 -15.84
CA THR A 356 -13.42 -3.14 -14.82
C THR A 356 -12.70 -3.42 -13.49
N LEU A 357 -11.51 -4.01 -13.52
CA LEU A 357 -10.68 -4.22 -12.33
C LEU A 357 -10.23 -2.88 -11.70
N THR A 358 -9.88 -1.90 -12.52
CA THR A 358 -9.47 -0.56 -12.05
C THR A 358 -10.64 0.20 -11.42
N ALA A 359 -11.86 0.05 -11.95
CA ALA A 359 -13.08 0.59 -11.33
C ALA A 359 -13.31 0.03 -9.92
N THR A 360 -13.14 -1.28 -9.74
CA THR A 360 -13.17 -1.92 -8.42
C THR A 360 -12.09 -1.36 -7.49
N LEU A 361 -10.86 -1.20 -7.98
CA LEU A 361 -9.76 -0.63 -7.20
C LEU A 361 -10.03 0.80 -6.76
N LEU A 362 -10.55 1.66 -7.65
CA LEU A 362 -10.88 3.05 -7.33
C LEU A 362 -11.93 3.11 -6.22
N PHE A 363 -12.98 2.28 -6.31
CA PHE A 363 -14.01 2.22 -5.28
C PHE A 363 -13.44 1.84 -3.90
N LEU A 364 -12.63 0.78 -3.83
CA LEU A 364 -12.01 0.34 -2.58
C LEU A 364 -10.97 1.35 -2.05
N HIS A 365 -10.21 1.98 -2.96
CA HIS A 365 -9.26 3.04 -2.63
C HIS A 365 -9.95 4.21 -1.93
N ARG A 366 -11.11 4.62 -2.41
CA ARG A 366 -11.90 5.70 -1.80
C ARG A 366 -12.43 5.34 -0.43
N LEU A 367 -12.97 4.14 -0.29
CA LEU A 367 -13.44 3.68 1.00
C LEU A 367 -12.27 3.68 2.01
N ALA A 368 -11.10 3.20 1.63
CA ALA A 368 -9.90 3.25 2.45
C ALA A 368 -9.50 4.68 2.82
N ASP A 369 -9.46 5.61 1.85
CA ASP A 369 -9.07 7.00 2.09
C ASP A 369 -10.06 7.71 3.04
N THR A 370 -11.37 7.39 2.97
CA THR A 370 -12.35 7.93 3.92
C THR A 370 -12.14 7.44 5.36
N GLN A 371 -11.53 6.27 5.54
CA GLN A 371 -11.21 5.73 6.87
C GLN A 371 -9.86 6.22 7.40
N SER A 372 -8.92 6.54 6.50
CA SER A 372 -7.58 7.02 6.83
C SER A 372 -7.53 8.54 7.10
N SER A 373 -8.65 9.25 7.07
CA SER A 373 -8.65 10.71 7.20
C SER A 373 -8.13 11.19 8.56
N PRO A 374 -7.07 12.01 8.60
CA PRO A 374 -6.36 12.42 9.81
C PRO A 374 -7.16 13.39 10.69
N SER A 375 -8.24 13.99 10.17
CA SER A 375 -9.06 14.94 10.93
C SER A 375 -10.03 14.26 11.91
N ARG A 376 -10.01 12.92 12.00
CA ARG A 376 -10.90 12.15 12.88
C ARG A 376 -10.08 11.46 13.96
N SER A 377 -10.41 11.77 15.20
CA SER A 377 -9.80 11.17 16.40
C SER A 377 -10.15 9.69 16.60
N LEU A 378 -11.13 9.13 15.88
CA LEU A 378 -11.48 7.72 15.94
C LEU A 378 -11.63 7.10 14.54
N PRO A 379 -11.12 5.88 14.31
CA PRO A 379 -11.32 5.16 13.05
C PRO A 379 -12.80 4.81 12.87
N THR A 380 -13.45 5.35 11.83
CA THR A 380 -14.87 5.07 11.55
C THR A 380 -15.03 3.84 10.66
N GLY A 381 -15.92 2.92 11.04
CA GLY A 381 -16.28 1.78 10.21
C GLY A 381 -17.06 2.18 8.95
N ILE A 382 -17.01 1.34 7.92
CA ILE A 382 -17.83 1.47 6.72
C ILE A 382 -19.29 1.23 7.11
N THR A 383 -20.16 2.08 6.57
CA THR A 383 -21.61 1.94 6.66
C THR A 383 -22.22 1.84 5.26
N SER A 384 -23.44 1.32 5.16
CA SER A 384 -24.21 1.30 3.90
C SER A 384 -24.33 2.70 3.28
N ASP A 385 -24.50 3.73 4.10
CA ASP A 385 -24.55 5.13 3.66
C ASP A 385 -23.23 5.59 3.05
N THR A 386 -22.10 5.14 3.60
CA THR A 386 -20.77 5.45 3.06
C THR A 386 -20.59 4.84 1.67
N ILE A 387 -21.00 3.57 1.50
CA ILE A 387 -20.96 2.88 0.21
C ILE A 387 -21.87 3.59 -0.80
N THR A 388 -23.13 3.85 -0.43
CA THR A 388 -24.11 4.54 -1.28
C THR A 388 -23.62 5.92 -1.71
N ARG A 389 -23.06 6.69 -0.78
CA ARG A 389 -22.47 8.00 -1.06
C ARG A 389 -21.31 7.91 -2.03
N GLN A 390 -20.37 6.98 -1.84
CA GLN A 390 -19.26 6.82 -2.78
C GLN A 390 -19.72 6.42 -4.18
N LEU A 391 -20.71 5.52 -4.30
CA LEU A 391 -21.29 5.16 -5.59
C LEU A 391 -21.97 6.37 -6.27
N ALA A 392 -22.68 7.20 -5.51
CA ALA A 392 -23.32 8.41 -6.03
C ALA A 392 -22.29 9.46 -6.47
N GLU A 393 -21.20 9.66 -5.69
CA GLU A 393 -20.11 10.57 -6.04
C GLU A 393 -19.41 10.13 -7.33
N THR A 394 -19.10 8.84 -7.49
CA THR A 394 -18.52 8.31 -8.73
C THR A 394 -19.46 8.54 -9.91
N ARG A 395 -20.77 8.26 -9.79
CA ARG A 395 -21.76 8.51 -10.86
C ARG A 395 -21.81 9.98 -11.29
N ALA A 396 -21.65 10.91 -10.34
CA ALA A 396 -21.75 12.34 -10.60
C ALA A 396 -20.53 12.91 -11.33
N SER A 397 -19.32 12.41 -11.08
CA SER A 397 -18.10 12.93 -11.72
C SER A 397 -17.80 12.25 -13.06
N ALA A 398 -18.32 12.81 -14.15
CA ALA A 398 -18.04 12.32 -15.49
C ALA A 398 -16.57 12.52 -15.92
N ALA A 399 -15.90 13.58 -15.43
CA ALA A 399 -14.50 13.84 -15.77
C ALA A 399 -13.57 12.80 -15.14
N GLU A 400 -13.84 12.41 -13.90
CA GLU A 400 -13.11 11.37 -13.20
C GLU A 400 -13.28 10.00 -13.85
N ARG A 401 -14.52 9.59 -14.14
CA ARG A 401 -14.81 8.30 -14.80
C ARG A 401 -14.09 8.22 -16.15
N ARG A 402 -14.12 9.31 -16.92
CA ARG A 402 -13.39 9.42 -18.19
C ARG A 402 -11.88 9.31 -17.99
N ALA A 403 -11.31 10.05 -17.03
CA ALA A 403 -9.88 9.99 -16.73
C ALA A 403 -9.41 8.58 -16.33
N LEU A 404 -10.23 7.84 -15.59
CA LEU A 404 -9.96 6.45 -15.22
C LEU A 404 -9.92 5.53 -16.45
N LEU A 405 -10.96 5.57 -17.27
CA LEU A 405 -11.13 4.67 -18.42
C LEU A 405 -10.14 4.98 -19.55
N GLU A 406 -9.92 6.26 -19.86
CA GLU A 406 -8.98 6.70 -20.89
C GLU A 406 -7.53 6.43 -20.50
N ALA A 407 -7.17 6.52 -19.22
CA ALA A 407 -5.81 6.20 -18.76
C ALA A 407 -5.44 4.72 -19.01
N VAL A 408 -6.42 3.81 -18.94
CA VAL A 408 -6.23 2.40 -19.27
C VAL A 408 -6.25 2.19 -20.79
N GLU A 409 -7.23 2.78 -21.48
CA GLU A 409 -7.44 2.59 -22.92
C GLU A 409 -6.29 3.16 -23.78
N SER A 410 -5.75 4.33 -23.40
CA SER A 410 -4.63 4.96 -24.10
C SER A 410 -3.27 4.32 -23.77
N SER A 411 -3.23 3.33 -22.89
CA SER A 411 -1.99 2.71 -22.47
C SER A 411 -1.43 1.78 -23.55
N GLY A 412 -0.15 2.00 -23.89
CA GLY A 412 0.60 1.10 -24.76
C GLY A 412 0.88 -0.28 -24.17
N VAL A 413 0.56 -0.54 -22.88
CA VAL A 413 0.86 -1.83 -22.23
C VAL A 413 0.11 -3.01 -22.86
N PHE A 414 -1.06 -2.77 -23.48
CA PHE A 414 -1.80 -3.85 -24.14
C PHE A 414 -1.27 -4.15 -25.56
N THR A 415 -0.41 -3.29 -26.11
CA THR A 415 0.21 -3.43 -27.44
C THR A 415 1.74 -3.64 -27.38
N ALA A 416 2.39 -3.21 -26.30
CA ALA A 416 3.81 -3.27 -26.06
C ALA A 416 4.09 -3.38 -24.54
N CYS A 417 4.29 -4.59 -24.05
CA CYS A 417 4.55 -4.90 -22.64
C CYS A 417 5.50 -6.09 -22.52
N THR A 418 6.43 -5.99 -21.59
CA THR A 418 7.41 -7.03 -21.28
C THR A 418 7.19 -7.67 -19.92
N LEU A 419 6.51 -6.98 -18.99
CA LEU A 419 6.36 -7.40 -17.60
C LEU A 419 4.91 -7.25 -17.13
N ARG A 420 4.41 -8.22 -16.36
CA ARG A 420 3.05 -8.14 -15.80
C ARG A 420 2.90 -6.91 -14.91
N GLY A 421 3.95 -6.52 -14.20
CA GLY A 421 4.00 -5.31 -13.39
C GLY A 421 3.61 -4.02 -14.14
N GLN A 422 3.81 -3.95 -15.47
CA GLN A 422 3.40 -2.77 -16.26
C GLN A 422 1.87 -2.63 -16.34
N VAL A 423 1.12 -3.74 -16.31
CA VAL A 423 -0.34 -3.71 -16.24
C VAL A 423 -0.77 -3.15 -14.88
N ALA A 424 -0.15 -3.61 -13.79
CA ALA A 424 -0.42 -3.11 -12.45
C ALA A 424 -0.13 -1.60 -12.34
N GLU A 425 0.99 -1.14 -12.90
CA GLU A 425 1.34 0.30 -12.91
C GLU A 425 0.29 1.17 -13.60
N VAL A 426 -0.28 0.69 -14.73
CA VAL A 426 -1.33 1.41 -15.46
C VAL A 426 -2.58 1.54 -14.60
N MET A 427 -3.00 0.44 -13.95
CA MET A 427 -4.16 0.45 -13.05
C MET A 427 -3.95 1.44 -11.88
N VAL A 428 -2.77 1.40 -11.25
CA VAL A 428 -2.42 2.32 -10.15
C VAL A 428 -2.41 3.77 -10.64
N ARG A 429 -1.81 4.05 -11.81
CA ARG A 429 -1.78 5.39 -12.40
C ARG A 429 -3.18 5.91 -12.72
N ALA A 430 -4.06 5.06 -13.23
CA ALA A 430 -5.44 5.42 -13.55
C ALA A 430 -6.22 5.81 -12.28
N VAL A 431 -6.10 5.02 -11.19
CA VAL A 431 -6.72 5.36 -9.88
C VAL A 431 -6.20 6.69 -9.36
N GLN A 432 -4.87 6.91 -9.38
CA GLN A 432 -4.29 8.18 -8.93
C GLN A 432 -4.70 9.37 -9.82
N GLY A 433 -4.84 9.16 -11.12
CA GLY A 433 -5.31 10.16 -12.07
C GLY A 433 -6.74 10.60 -11.75
N ALA A 434 -7.63 9.63 -11.54
CA ALA A 434 -9.02 9.88 -11.14
C ALA A 434 -9.11 10.69 -9.83
N GLU A 435 -8.35 10.32 -8.80
CA GLU A 435 -8.34 11.07 -7.52
C GLU A 435 -7.84 12.51 -7.68
N ARG A 436 -6.83 12.76 -8.53
CA ARG A 436 -6.37 14.14 -8.80
C ARG A 436 -7.45 15.00 -9.46
N VAL A 437 -8.23 14.42 -10.37
CA VAL A 437 -9.36 15.11 -11.02
C VAL A 437 -10.43 15.46 -9.99
N ARG A 438 -10.81 14.50 -9.13
CA ARG A 438 -11.80 14.73 -8.05
C ARG A 438 -11.39 15.87 -7.12
N VAL A 439 -10.13 15.89 -6.67
CA VAL A 439 -9.61 16.97 -5.81
C VAL A 439 -9.68 18.33 -6.52
N SER A 440 -9.45 18.35 -7.83
CA SER A 440 -9.52 19.57 -8.64
C SER A 440 -10.97 20.07 -8.81
N GLU A 441 -11.95 19.17 -8.97
CA GLU A 441 -13.38 19.52 -9.07
C GLU A 441 -13.96 19.99 -7.73
N GLY A 442 -13.54 19.39 -6.61
CA GLY A 442 -13.98 19.78 -5.27
C GLY A 442 -13.42 21.12 -4.77
N GLY A 443 -12.40 21.67 -5.43
CA GLY A 443 -11.66 22.86 -4.99
C GLY A 443 -12.36 24.22 -5.19
N MET A 444 -13.56 24.26 -5.79
CA MET A 444 -14.28 25.52 -6.05
C MET A 444 -15.31 25.91 -4.98
N GLY A 445 -15.54 25.10 -3.93
CA GLY A 445 -16.53 25.39 -2.90
C GLY A 445 -16.20 24.74 -1.54
N GLY A 446 -15.34 25.38 -0.74
CA GLY A 446 -15.07 24.99 0.64
C GLY A 446 -13.58 24.93 0.96
N GLY A 447 -13.10 25.87 1.78
CA GLY A 447 -11.69 25.99 2.12
C GLY A 447 -11.12 24.76 2.86
N GLY A 448 -9.88 24.40 2.53
CA GLY A 448 -9.04 23.47 3.32
C GLY A 448 -8.61 22.17 2.63
N GLY A 449 -8.87 21.97 1.33
CA GLY A 449 -8.53 20.73 0.62
C GLY A 449 -7.08 20.66 0.11
N ARG A 450 -6.27 19.84 0.78
CA ARG A 450 -5.00 19.19 0.38
C ARG A 450 -4.42 19.55 -1.01
N ARG A 451 -3.24 20.17 -1.00
CA ARG A 451 -2.31 20.19 -2.13
C ARG A 451 -1.53 18.87 -2.17
N HIS A 452 -1.95 17.90 -2.99
CA HIS A 452 -1.03 16.90 -3.52
C HIS A 452 -0.14 17.54 -4.59
N ALA A 453 0.77 18.41 -4.14
CA ALA A 453 1.88 18.86 -4.97
C ALA A 453 2.96 17.78 -4.95
N GLY A 454 2.85 16.82 -5.88
CA GLY A 454 4.00 16.07 -6.34
C GLY A 454 4.95 17.04 -7.04
N ALA A 455 5.92 17.57 -6.31
CA ALA A 455 6.98 18.39 -6.88
C ALA A 455 8.31 18.02 -6.21
N GLY A 456 9.08 17.20 -6.93
CA GLY A 456 10.54 17.26 -6.98
C GLY A 456 11.32 17.12 -5.67
N ALA A 457 11.56 15.87 -5.27
CA ALA A 457 12.85 15.50 -4.69
C ALA A 457 13.25 14.16 -5.32
N ALA A 458 14.31 14.22 -6.11
CA ALA A 458 14.84 13.14 -6.92
C ALA A 458 15.14 11.87 -6.10
N GLY A 459 14.85 10.71 -6.70
CA GLY A 459 15.36 9.42 -6.24
C GLY A 459 14.63 8.79 -5.05
N ARG A 460 13.30 8.58 -5.14
CA ARG A 460 12.62 7.62 -4.27
C ARG A 460 12.38 6.34 -5.07
N GLY A 461 13.03 5.26 -4.64
CA GLY A 461 12.89 3.93 -5.24
C GLY A 461 11.42 3.56 -5.35
N ILE A 462 10.99 3.25 -6.57
CA ILE A 462 9.74 2.57 -6.81
C ILE A 462 9.85 1.23 -6.06
N VAL A 463 8.97 0.98 -5.10
CA VAL A 463 8.78 -0.37 -4.58
C VAL A 463 8.17 -1.17 -5.71
N VAL A 464 9.03 -1.80 -6.50
CA VAL A 464 8.63 -2.85 -7.43
C VAL A 464 8.25 -4.02 -6.54
N VAL A 465 6.98 -4.43 -6.57
CA VAL A 465 6.64 -5.79 -6.13
C VAL A 465 7.41 -6.68 -7.11
N GLU A 466 8.41 -7.39 -6.61
CA GLU A 466 9.34 -8.16 -7.46
C GLU A 466 8.51 -9.07 -8.36
N ASP A 467 8.57 -8.77 -9.66
CA ASP A 467 7.94 -9.57 -10.70
C ASP A 467 8.80 -10.83 -10.84
N ASP A 468 8.29 -11.96 -10.35
CA ASP A 468 8.92 -13.28 -10.49
C ASP A 468 8.84 -13.78 -11.96
N SER A 469 8.26 -12.99 -12.88
CA SER A 469 8.25 -13.28 -14.32
C SER A 469 9.68 -13.17 -14.86
N GLU A 470 10.27 -14.30 -15.24
CA GLU A 470 11.50 -14.31 -16.05
C GLU A 470 11.28 -13.40 -17.26
N LEU A 471 12.22 -12.47 -17.52
CA LEU A 471 12.27 -11.74 -18.78
C LEU A 471 12.21 -12.77 -19.91
N GLN A 472 11.09 -12.86 -20.62
CA GLN A 472 11.04 -13.69 -21.81
C GLN A 472 11.98 -13.04 -22.83
N GLU A 473 13.16 -13.62 -22.98
CA GLU A 473 14.07 -13.28 -24.06
C GLU A 473 13.32 -13.43 -25.37
N ILE A 474 13.21 -12.32 -26.10
CA ILE A 474 12.65 -12.31 -27.45
C ILE A 474 13.60 -13.16 -28.29
N SER A 475 13.26 -14.44 -28.47
CA SER A 475 13.96 -15.31 -29.40
C SER A 475 13.76 -14.78 -30.82
N LEU A 476 14.66 -13.90 -31.25
CA LEU A 476 14.83 -13.51 -32.65
C LEU A 476 15.48 -14.68 -33.40
N SER A 477 14.75 -15.79 -33.56
CA SER A 477 15.18 -16.88 -34.43
C SER A 477 14.44 -16.77 -35.77
N PHE A 478 15.20 -16.35 -36.78
CA PHE A 478 14.94 -16.42 -38.23
C PHE A 478 13.94 -15.43 -38.83
N VAL A 479 14.30 -14.15 -38.83
CA VAL A 479 14.07 -13.30 -40.01
C VAL A 479 15.09 -13.74 -41.06
N ASN A 480 14.67 -14.52 -42.05
CA ASN A 480 15.44 -14.65 -43.29
C ASN A 480 14.77 -13.76 -44.33
N ASP A 481 15.40 -12.61 -44.55
CA ASP A 481 15.11 -11.67 -45.63
C ASP A 481 15.15 -12.37 -46.98
N LYS A 482 13.99 -12.50 -47.62
CA LYS A 482 13.83 -12.41 -49.08
C LYS A 482 12.48 -11.78 -49.39
N GLY A 483 12.45 -10.49 -49.69
CA GLY A 483 11.42 -9.93 -50.55
C GLY A 483 11.88 -9.94 -52.02
N PRO A 484 11.04 -9.51 -52.98
CA PRO A 484 9.60 -9.77 -53.10
C PRO A 484 9.30 -10.39 -54.49
N GLU A 485 8.38 -11.37 -54.58
CA GLU A 485 7.71 -11.65 -55.85
C GLU A 485 6.20 -11.71 -55.65
N ASP A 486 5.54 -10.77 -56.32
CA ASP A 486 4.17 -10.74 -56.80
C ASP A 486 3.20 -11.81 -56.29
N MET A 487 2.27 -11.39 -55.43
CA MET A 487 0.97 -12.03 -55.33
C MET A 487 -0.15 -10.99 -55.42
N VAL A 488 -0.75 -10.93 -56.60
CA VAL A 488 -1.99 -10.22 -56.89
C VAL A 488 -3.15 -10.96 -56.22
N LEU A 489 -3.86 -10.32 -55.30
CA LEU A 489 -5.13 -10.84 -54.75
C LEU A 489 -6.31 -10.40 -55.64
N PRO A 490 -7.24 -11.31 -55.98
CA PRO A 490 -8.38 -11.00 -56.84
C PRO A 490 -9.53 -10.39 -56.02
N SER A 491 -9.38 -9.14 -55.57
CA SER A 491 -10.49 -8.36 -54.99
C SER A 491 -10.14 -6.89 -54.74
N GLY A 492 -9.65 -6.18 -55.77
CA GLY A 492 -9.91 -4.75 -55.98
C GLY A 492 -9.86 -3.74 -54.82
N LEU A 493 -9.04 -3.93 -53.78
CA LEU A 493 -8.87 -2.98 -52.68
C LEU A 493 -7.38 -2.70 -52.41
N THR A 494 -6.98 -1.46 -52.64
CA THR A 494 -5.66 -0.89 -52.33
C THR A 494 -5.60 -0.46 -50.86
N ILE A 495 -4.62 -0.97 -50.11
CA ILE A 495 -4.21 -0.41 -48.81
C ILE A 495 -3.14 0.66 -49.10
N LEU A 496 -3.42 1.90 -48.73
CA LEU A 496 -2.42 2.98 -48.74
C LEU A 496 -1.47 2.81 -47.54
N PRO A 497 -0.16 3.06 -47.70
CA PRO A 497 0.78 3.06 -46.58
C PRO A 497 0.55 4.28 -45.69
N LEU A 498 0.48 4.05 -44.37
CA LEU A 498 0.46 5.08 -43.34
C LEU A 498 1.80 5.84 -43.34
N THR A 499 1.73 7.16 -43.47
CA THR A 499 2.77 8.10 -42.99
C THR A 499 2.47 8.53 -41.58
#